data_AF-N0BCT6-F1
#
_entry.id   AF-N0BCT6-F1
#
_cell.length_a   1.000
_cell.length_b   1.000
_cell.length_c   1.000
_cell.angle_alpha   90.00
_cell.angle_beta   90.00
_cell.angle_gamma   90.00
#
_symmetry.space_group_name_H-M   'P 1'
#
loop_
_entity.id
_entity.type
_entity.pdbx_description
1 polymer ?
#
loop_
_entity_poly.entity_id
_entity_poly.type
_entity_poly.pdbx_seq_one_letter_code
_entity_poly.pdbx_strand_id
1 'polypeptide(L)'
;MFATATAAGLLLTAITITAAPDIAAACTRVLWNTNKLAVVSGRTMDWPESTEPTLTVFPRGSARDGGRVGSDEVVKENPAKWTAKYGSIVTTVYGIAPSTD
;
A
#
# COMPACT_ATOMS: atom_id res chain seq x y z
N MET A 1 10.50 -6.98 -65.82
CA MET A 1 10.52 -8.40 -65.38
C MET A 1 11.53 -8.48 -64.24
N PHE A 2 11.18 -8.09 -63.02
CA PHE A 2 10.47 -8.90 -62.02
C PHE A 2 11.19 -10.25 -61.86
N ALA A 3 11.95 -10.52 -60.79
CA ALA A 3 11.43 -10.56 -59.43
C ALA A 3 12.49 -10.26 -58.37
N THR A 4 12.25 -9.17 -57.62
CA THR A 4 12.66 -9.02 -56.22
C THR A 4 11.84 -10.00 -55.38
N ALA A 5 12.37 -11.18 -55.10
CA ALA A 5 11.69 -12.16 -54.25
C ALA A 5 12.73 -13.00 -53.52
N THR A 6 13.33 -12.49 -52.45
CA THR A 6 14.11 -13.26 -51.46
C THR A 6 14.55 -12.38 -50.28
N ALA A 7 13.61 -11.68 -49.63
CA ALA A 7 13.90 -11.06 -48.32
C ALA A 7 12.65 -10.78 -47.46
N ALA A 8 11.45 -11.17 -47.90
CA ALA A 8 10.20 -10.92 -47.18
C ALA A 8 9.60 -12.17 -46.54
N GLY A 9 10.34 -13.29 -46.52
CA GLY A 9 9.83 -14.60 -46.10
C GLY A 9 10.22 -15.03 -44.69
N LEU A 10 11.06 -14.29 -43.98
CA LEU A 10 11.57 -14.71 -42.68
C LEU A 10 11.88 -13.50 -41.77
N LEU A 11 10.94 -12.58 -41.65
CA LEU A 11 10.91 -11.69 -40.49
C LEU A 11 9.83 -12.23 -39.57
N LEU A 12 10.31 -13.21 -38.80
CA LEU A 12 9.86 -13.65 -37.49
C LEU A 12 8.56 -12.98 -37.06
N THR A 13 7.55 -13.83 -36.86
CA THR A 13 6.52 -13.70 -35.83
C THR A 13 7.18 -13.38 -34.49
N ALA A 14 7.60 -12.12 -34.33
CA ALA A 14 8.25 -11.62 -33.15
C ALA A 14 7.16 -11.33 -32.13
N ILE A 15 6.86 -12.39 -31.38
CA ILE A 15 6.64 -12.31 -29.94
C ILE A 15 5.48 -11.37 -29.59
N THR A 16 4.26 -11.91 -29.63
CA THR A 16 3.23 -11.45 -28.70
C THR A 16 3.68 -11.85 -27.30
N ILE A 17 4.50 -11.03 -26.64
CA ILE A 17 4.56 -11.01 -25.17
C ILE A 17 3.19 -10.51 -24.73
N THR A 18 2.27 -11.43 -24.50
CA THR A 18 1.23 -11.21 -23.51
C THR A 18 1.97 -11.18 -22.17
N ALA A 19 2.38 -9.98 -21.73
CA ALA A 19 2.82 -9.77 -20.37
C ALA A 19 1.69 -10.25 -19.45
N ALA A 20 1.88 -11.40 -18.82
CA ALA A 20 1.07 -11.81 -17.68
C ALA A 20 1.15 -10.68 -16.63
N PRO A 21 0.06 -10.39 -15.89
CA PRO A 21 -0.02 -9.20 -15.07
C PRO A 21 1.11 -9.19 -14.03
N ASP A 22 1.77 -8.05 -13.92
CA ASP A 22 2.80 -7.78 -12.93
C ASP A 22 2.13 -7.69 -11.55
N ILE A 23 1.98 -8.82 -10.85
CA ILE A 23 1.47 -8.81 -9.47
C ILE A 23 2.65 -8.56 -8.53
N ALA A 24 3.16 -7.34 -8.51
CA ALA A 24 3.90 -6.83 -7.36
C ALA A 24 2.91 -6.30 -6.30
N ALA A 25 2.08 -7.21 -5.77
CA ALA A 25 1.12 -6.92 -4.70
C ALA A 25 1.75 -7.24 -3.33
N ALA A 26 2.47 -6.27 -2.79
CA ALA A 26 2.95 -6.23 -1.41
C ALA A 26 1.80 -5.88 -0.43
N CYS A 27 1.91 -6.35 0.82
CA CYS A 27 0.89 -6.38 1.87
C CYS A 27 -0.32 -7.27 1.53
N THR A 28 -0.66 -8.20 2.43
CA THR A 28 -1.86 -9.05 2.35
C THR A 28 -2.78 -8.78 3.54
N ARG A 29 -4.10 -8.83 3.35
CA ARG A 29 -5.09 -8.78 4.43
C ARG A 29 -6.07 -9.94 4.35
N VAL A 30 -6.34 -10.56 5.50
CA VAL A 30 -7.30 -11.67 5.65
C VAL A 30 -8.36 -11.29 6.68
N LEU A 31 -9.62 -11.51 6.33
CA LEU A 31 -10.77 -11.35 7.24
C LEU A 31 -11.36 -12.72 7.54
N TRP A 32 -11.51 -13.05 8.82
CA TRP A 32 -12.08 -14.33 9.25
C TRP A 32 -13.15 -14.13 10.30
N ASN A 33 -14.41 -14.40 9.93
CA ASN A 33 -15.59 -14.24 10.78
C ASN A 33 -16.35 -15.55 11.03
N THR A 34 -15.84 -16.71 10.59
CA THR A 34 -16.54 -18.01 10.66
C THR A 34 -15.96 -19.00 11.68
N ASN A 35 -14.88 -18.64 12.40
CA ASN A 35 -14.21 -19.53 13.36
C ASN A 35 -14.99 -19.82 14.66
N LYS A 36 -16.21 -19.29 14.82
CA LYS A 36 -17.09 -19.38 16.02
C LYS A 36 -16.51 -18.80 17.33
N LEU A 37 -15.31 -18.23 17.32
CA LEU A 37 -14.64 -17.66 18.49
C LEU A 37 -14.63 -16.12 18.46
N ALA A 38 -14.27 -15.52 17.32
CA ALA A 38 -14.14 -14.08 17.15
C ALA A 38 -14.17 -13.66 15.68
N VAL A 39 -14.45 -12.37 15.43
CA VAL A 39 -14.17 -11.73 14.15
C VAL A 39 -12.72 -11.25 14.16
N VAL A 40 -11.90 -11.81 13.28
CA VAL A 40 -10.45 -11.57 13.25
C VAL A 40 -10.05 -10.97 11.91
N SER A 41 -9.19 -9.95 11.95
CA SER A 41 -8.52 -9.40 10.77
C SER A 41 -7.02 -9.57 10.96
N GLY A 42 -6.34 -10.16 9.98
CA GLY A 42 -4.89 -10.29 9.94
C GLY A 42 -4.31 -9.54 8.75
N ARG A 43 -3.07 -9.07 8.87
CA ARG A 43 -2.35 -8.36 7.81
C ARG A 43 -0.86 -8.66 7.81
N THR A 44 -0.23 -8.67 6.63
CA THR A 44 1.22 -8.58 6.45
C THR A 44 1.64 -7.19 5.97
N MET A 45 2.85 -6.78 6.35
CA MET A 45 3.49 -5.55 5.85
C MET A 45 4.77 -5.96 5.14
N ASP A 46 4.77 -5.84 3.82
CA ASP A 46 5.90 -6.24 2.99
C ASP A 46 6.60 -4.97 2.49
N TRP A 47 7.84 -4.76 2.91
CA TRP A 47 8.67 -3.60 2.55
C TRP A 47 10.11 -4.09 2.28
N PRO A 48 10.83 -3.53 1.29
CA PRO A 48 12.17 -4.01 0.90
C PRO A 48 13.25 -3.78 1.96
N GLU A 49 12.98 -2.92 2.96
CA GLU A 49 13.87 -2.58 4.06
C GLU A 49 13.12 -2.60 5.40
N SER A 50 13.85 -2.48 6.51
CA SER A 50 13.22 -2.44 7.85
C SER A 50 12.33 -1.21 8.00
N THR A 51 11.10 -1.39 8.48
CA THR A 51 10.16 -0.30 8.75
C THR A 51 10.22 0.21 10.20
N GLU A 52 11.09 -0.36 11.03
CA GLU A 52 11.20 -0.10 12.48
C GLU A 52 9.82 -0.07 13.17
N PRO A 53 9.04 -1.17 13.10
CA PRO A 53 7.66 -1.18 13.53
C PRO A 53 7.56 -0.97 15.04
N THR A 54 6.72 -0.03 15.44
CA THR A 54 6.50 0.33 16.84
C THR A 54 5.01 0.29 17.15
N LEU A 55 4.61 -0.29 18.29
CA LEU A 55 3.23 -0.23 18.75
C LEU A 55 2.99 1.10 19.46
N THR A 56 2.13 1.92 18.88
CA THR A 56 1.84 3.27 19.35
C THR A 56 0.42 3.34 19.88
N VAL A 57 0.28 3.82 21.12
CA VAL A 57 -1.01 4.05 21.78
C VAL A 57 -1.45 5.49 21.51
N PHE A 58 -2.66 5.64 20.97
CA PHE A 58 -3.29 6.92 20.71
C PHE A 58 -4.51 7.10 21.61
N PRO A 59 -4.45 8.01 22.60
CA PRO A 59 -5.58 8.24 23.50
C PRO A 59 -6.81 8.82 22.79
N ARG A 60 -8.00 8.49 23.30
CA ARG A 60 -9.23 9.19 22.93
C ARG A 60 -9.12 10.67 23.27
N GLY A 61 -9.84 11.51 22.55
CA GLY A 61 -9.82 12.96 22.75
C GLY A 61 -8.59 13.66 22.20
N SER A 62 -7.62 12.93 21.61
CA SER A 62 -6.46 13.56 20.99
C SER A 62 -6.88 14.36 19.74
N ALA A 63 -6.46 15.62 19.66
CA ALA A 63 -6.58 16.42 18.43
C ALA A 63 -5.65 15.87 17.34
N ARG A 64 -6.14 15.86 16.10
CA ARG A 64 -5.42 15.39 14.91
C ARG A 64 -5.53 16.43 13.81
N ASP A 65 -4.44 16.58 13.06
CA ASP A 65 -4.34 17.47 11.92
C ASP A 65 -3.79 16.65 10.74
N GLY A 66 -4.64 16.41 9.74
CA GLY A 66 -4.29 15.64 8.55
C GLY A 66 -3.31 16.35 7.61
N GLY A 67 -3.00 17.62 7.87
CA GLY A 67 -2.04 18.38 7.09
C GLY A 67 -0.64 18.42 7.66
N ARG A 68 -0.36 17.73 8.77
CA ARG A 68 0.92 17.82 9.49
C ARG A 68 1.68 16.51 9.52
N VAL A 69 2.99 16.58 9.32
CA VAL A 69 3.96 15.52 9.61
C VAL A 69 4.97 16.08 10.59
N GLY A 70 4.90 15.65 11.86
CA GLY A 70 5.71 16.23 12.92
C GLY A 70 5.43 17.73 13.12
N SER A 71 6.45 18.56 12.98
CA SER A 71 6.33 20.03 12.99
C SER A 71 5.77 20.59 11.69
N ASP A 72 5.94 19.88 10.59
CA ASP A 72 5.87 20.43 9.24
C ASP A 72 4.46 20.37 8.68
N GLU A 73 4.07 21.42 7.96
CA GLU A 73 2.78 21.50 7.25
C GLU A 73 2.96 21.02 5.81
N VAL A 74 2.40 19.84 5.51
CA VAL A 74 2.50 19.18 4.20
C VAL A 74 1.24 19.37 3.35
N VAL A 75 0.08 19.63 3.97
CA VAL A 75 -1.16 20.00 3.27
C VAL A 75 -1.57 21.41 3.68
N LYS A 76 -1.42 22.35 2.75
CA LYS A 76 -1.64 23.79 2.98
C LYS A 76 -3.10 24.21 2.86
N GLU A 77 -3.87 23.51 2.04
CA GLU A 77 -5.24 23.89 1.71
C GLU A 77 -6.24 22.97 2.40
N ASN A 78 -7.02 23.54 3.32
CA ASN A 78 -8.14 22.90 4.01
C ASN A 78 -7.83 21.47 4.56
N PRO A 79 -6.77 21.28 5.37
CA PRO A 79 -6.49 19.98 5.96
C PRO A 79 -7.61 19.59 6.93
N ALA A 80 -7.98 18.31 6.91
CA ALA A 80 -8.95 17.78 7.85
C ALA A 80 -8.40 17.84 9.28
N LYS A 81 -9.19 18.39 10.20
CA LYS A 81 -8.88 18.44 11.64
C LYS A 81 -9.98 17.74 12.41
N TRP A 82 -9.61 16.83 13.30
CA TRP A 82 -10.59 16.08 14.08
C TRP A 82 -10.09 15.78 15.49
N THR A 83 -11.02 15.47 16.37
CA THR A 83 -10.71 14.94 17.70
C THR A 83 -11.04 13.46 17.72
N ALA A 84 -10.08 12.62 18.11
CA ALA A 84 -10.28 11.17 18.14
C ALA A 84 -11.41 10.78 19.09
N LYS A 85 -12.46 10.14 18.59
CA LYS A 85 -13.59 9.70 19.43
C LYS A 85 -13.21 8.53 20.34
N TYR A 86 -12.39 7.62 19.81
CA TYR A 86 -11.94 6.40 20.49
C TYR A 86 -10.42 6.40 20.62
N GLY A 87 -9.91 5.67 21.61
CA GLY A 87 -8.49 5.36 21.67
C GLY A 87 -8.16 4.22 20.70
N SER A 88 -6.95 4.22 20.15
CA SER A 88 -6.48 3.17 19.24
C SER A 88 -5.06 2.75 19.57
N ILE A 89 -4.72 1.54 19.19
CA ILE A 89 -3.34 1.04 19.15
C ILE A 89 -3.05 0.79 17.68
N VAL A 90 -1.94 1.32 17.19
CA VAL A 90 -1.56 1.22 15.78
C VAL A 90 -0.07 0.90 15.69
N THR A 91 0.31 0.06 14.74
CA THR A 91 1.72 -0.15 14.39
C THR A 91 2.18 1.00 13.52
N THR A 92 3.26 1.69 13.90
CA THR A 92 3.83 2.81 13.14
C THR A 92 5.11 2.43 12.44
N VAL A 93 5.30 2.95 11.23
CA VAL A 93 6.53 2.90 10.42
C VAL A 93 7.39 4.08 10.81
N TYR A 94 8.62 3.80 11.27
CA TYR A 94 9.59 4.79 11.77
C TYR A 94 9.04 5.76 12.84
N GLY A 95 7.98 5.37 13.56
CA GLY A 95 7.29 6.22 14.54
C GLY A 95 6.53 7.42 13.96
N ILE A 96 6.41 7.54 12.63
CA ILE A 96 5.82 8.71 11.96
C ILE A 96 4.44 8.41 11.43
N ALA A 97 4.32 7.37 10.60
CA ALA A 97 3.09 7.03 9.91
C ALA A 97 2.54 5.71 10.46
N PRO A 98 1.21 5.57 10.61
CA PRO A 98 0.64 4.24 10.84
C PRO A 98 1.04 3.35 9.66
N SER A 99 1.23 2.05 9.87
CA SER A 99 1.56 1.11 8.80
C SER A 99 0.40 0.91 7.81
N THR A 100 -0.60 1.79 7.79
CA THR A 100 -1.77 1.93 6.90
C THR A 100 -2.72 0.74 6.81
N ASP A 101 -3.47 0.56 7.90
CA ASP A 101 -4.89 0.23 7.76
C ASP A 101 -5.64 1.31 6.96
#